data_AF-A0A4P8RC32-F1
#
_entry.id   AF-A0A4P8RC32-F1
#
_cell.length_a   1.000
_cell.length_b   1.000
_cell.length_c   1.000
_cell.angle_alpha   90.00
_cell.angle_beta   90.00
_cell.angle_gamma   90.00
#
_symmetry.space_group_name_H-M   'P 1'
#
loop_
_entity.id
_entity.type
_entity.pdbx_description
1 polymer ?
#
loop_
_entity_poly.entity_id
_entity_poly.type
_entity_poly.pdbx_seq_one_letter_code
_entity_poly.pdbx_strand_id
1 'polypeptide(L)'
;MANFAVEGFEIEIFGQNIHTKQQFAYIHMIVEYILIDEYGKKFRQQIIELKRQGHKTEPAFGLALNLTGDPYMELLRFETNDKSSDS
;
A
#
# COMPACT_ATOMS: atom_id res chain seq x y z
N MET A 1 17.69 9.97 1.96
CA MET A 1 16.62 9.02 2.26
C MET A 1 16.82 8.56 3.69
N ALA A 2 15.80 8.68 4.53
CA ALA A 2 15.83 8.20 5.90
C ALA A 2 14.67 7.21 6.05
N ASN A 3 14.98 5.96 6.37
CA ASN A 3 14.00 4.90 6.64
C ASN A 3 14.02 4.66 8.15
N PHE A 4 12.85 4.71 8.79
CA PHE A 4 12.71 4.39 10.21
C PHE A 4 11.75 3.21 10.36
N ALA A 5 12.08 2.27 11.24
CA ALA A 5 11.25 1.12 11.56
C ALA A 5 10.66 1.28 12.97
N VAL A 6 9.33 1.42 13.07
CA VAL A 6 8.59 1.27 14.34
C VAL A 6 7.90 -0.08 14.30
N GLU A 7 8.23 -0.99 15.22
CA GLU A 7 7.50 -2.26 15.47
C GLU A 7 7.04 -3.03 14.20
N GLY A 8 7.94 -3.19 13.24
CA GLY A 8 7.70 -3.95 12.00
C GLY A 8 7.00 -3.19 10.88
N PHE A 9 6.76 -1.88 11.03
CA PHE A 9 6.33 -1.00 9.96
C PHE A 9 7.50 -0.11 9.51
N GLU A 10 7.95 -0.30 8.28
CA GLU A 10 8.91 0.61 7.65
C GLU A 10 8.19 1.86 7.16
N ILE A 11 8.57 3.00 7.70
CA ILE A 11 8.07 4.32 7.28
C ILE A 11 9.09 4.88 6.27
N GLU A 12 8.65 5.02 5.02
CA GLU A 12 9.45 5.60 3.94
C GLU A 12 9.11 7.10 3.81
N ILE A 13 10.07 7.99 4.09
CA ILE A 13 9.89 9.44 4.05
C ILE A 13 10.37 9.98 2.70
N PHE A 14 9.44 10.49 1.88
CA PHE A 14 9.74 11.12 0.60
C PHE A 14 9.40 12.63 0.63
N GLY A 15 10.40 13.48 0.36
CA GLY A 15 10.22 14.93 0.29
C GLY A 15 10.36 15.44 -1.15
N GLN A 16 9.25 15.85 -1.78
CA GLN A 16 9.23 16.61 -3.03
C GLN A 16 8.05 17.60 -3.05
N ASN A 17 8.21 18.71 -3.77
CA ASN A 17 7.31 19.87 -3.75
C ASN A 17 6.02 19.66 -4.57
N ILE A 18 5.04 18.85 -4.11
CA ILE A 18 3.82 18.61 -4.92
C ILE A 18 2.57 18.17 -4.13
N HIS A 19 1.46 18.89 -4.36
CA HIS A 19 0.11 18.54 -3.89
C HIS A 19 -0.39 17.17 -4.42
N THR A 20 -0.11 16.84 -5.69
CA THR A 20 -0.63 15.62 -6.34
C THR A 20 0.03 14.35 -5.82
N LYS A 21 1.35 14.37 -5.58
CA LYS A 21 2.04 13.21 -4.99
C LYS A 21 1.53 12.91 -3.60
N GLN A 22 1.22 13.94 -2.82
CA GLN A 22 0.67 13.78 -1.49
C GLN A 22 -0.76 13.21 -1.53
N GLN A 23 -1.58 13.61 -2.50
CA GLN A 23 -2.90 13.02 -2.72
C GLN A 23 -2.80 11.53 -3.06
N PHE A 24 -1.93 11.13 -3.98
CA PHE A 24 -1.77 9.70 -4.30
C PHE A 24 -1.16 8.90 -3.14
N ALA A 25 -0.14 9.41 -2.47
CA ALA A 25 0.43 8.75 -1.29
C ALA A 25 -0.62 8.57 -0.17
N TYR A 26 -1.51 9.54 0.02
CA TYR A 26 -2.61 9.44 0.96
C TYR A 26 -3.64 8.36 0.55
N ILE A 27 -4.01 8.31 -0.74
CA ILE A 27 -4.91 7.27 -1.26
C ILE A 27 -4.28 5.88 -1.08
N HIS A 28 -2.99 5.72 -1.40
CA HIS A 28 -2.25 4.49 -1.16
C HIS A 28 -2.28 4.08 0.31
N MET A 29 -2.00 5.01 1.23
CA MET A 29 -2.04 4.73 2.67
C MET A 29 -3.41 4.20 3.12
N ILE A 30 -4.50 4.77 2.61
CA ILE A 30 -5.87 4.31 2.92
C ILE A 30 -6.12 2.92 2.32
N VAL A 31 -5.84 2.73 1.04
CA VAL A 31 -6.06 1.46 0.34
C VAL A 31 -5.28 0.34 1.01
N GLU A 32 -4.00 0.56 1.30
CA GLU A 32 -3.13 -0.42 1.97
C GLU A 32 -3.66 -0.79 3.35
N TYR A 33 -4.15 0.19 4.11
CA TYR A 33 -4.79 -0.05 5.40
C TYR A 33 -6.04 -0.91 5.27
N ILE A 34 -6.94 -0.57 4.35
CA ILE A 34 -8.19 -1.32 4.10
C ILE A 34 -7.87 -2.77 3.71
N LEU A 35 -6.92 -2.98 2.79
CA LEU A 35 -6.50 -4.30 2.35
C LEU A 35 -5.88 -5.11 3.51
N ILE A 36 -5.09 -4.49 4.38
CA ILE A 36 -4.54 -5.17 5.56
C ILE A 36 -5.66 -5.56 6.54
N ASP A 37 -6.66 -4.70 6.74
CA ASP A 37 -7.79 -4.96 7.64
C ASP A 37 -8.70 -6.07 7.08
N GLU A 38 -9.06 -5.97 5.80
CA GLU A 38 -9.96 -6.90 5.09
C GLU A 38 -9.38 -8.32 4.99
N TYR A 39 -8.13 -8.45 4.53
CA TYR A 39 -7.48 -9.76 4.37
C TYR A 39 -6.82 -10.27 5.68
N GLY A 40 -6.70 -9.39 6.68
CA GLY A 40 -6.31 -9.72 8.04
C GLY A 40 -4.84 -10.16 8.23
N LYS A 41 -4.59 -10.78 9.39
CA LYS A 41 -3.22 -11.02 9.91
C LYS A 41 -2.31 -11.83 8.98
N LYS A 42 -2.84 -12.83 8.26
CA LYS A 42 -2.03 -13.66 7.35
C LYS A 42 -1.48 -12.83 6.19
N PHE A 43 -2.33 -12.00 5.59
CA PHE A 43 -1.94 -11.11 4.51
C PHE A 43 -0.93 -10.07 4.99
N ARG A 44 -1.16 -9.46 6.16
CA ARG A 44 -0.17 -8.57 6.78
C ARG A 44 1.21 -9.20 6.94
N GLN A 45 1.28 -10.46 7.37
CA GLN A 45 2.55 -11.18 7.50
C GLN A 45 3.23 -11.43 6.15
N GLN A 46 2.45 -11.73 5.11
CA GLN A 46 2.96 -11.87 3.76
C GLN A 46 3.56 -10.55 3.24
N ILE A 47 2.90 -9.41 3.48
CA ILE A 47 3.44 -8.09 3.13
C ILE A 47 4.75 -7.81 3.88
N ILE A 48 4.81 -8.10 5.19
CA ILE A 48 6.04 -7.91 5.98
C ILE A 48 7.18 -8.77 5.42
N GLU A 49 6.91 -10.03 5.06
CA GLU A 49 7.92 -10.93 4.50
C GLU A 49 8.42 -10.43 3.14
N LEU A 50 7.53 -9.97 2.26
CA LEU A 50 7.91 -9.37 0.99
C LEU A 50 8.75 -8.10 1.18
N LYS A 51 8.41 -7.24 2.15
CA LYS A 51 9.23 -6.06 2.48
C LYS A 51 10.61 -6.44 2.99
N ARG A 52 10.71 -7.49 3.83
CA ARG A 52 12.00 -8.04 4.30
C ARG A 52 12.88 -8.58 3.18
N GLN A 53 12.27 -9.04 2.08
CA GLN A 53 12.98 -9.46 0.87
C GLN A 53 13.47 -8.28 0.01
N GLY A 54 13.19 -7.05 0.43
CA GLY A 54 13.60 -5.81 -0.25
C GLY A 54 12.55 -5.25 -1.21
N HIS A 55 11.34 -5.81 -1.24
CA HIS A 55 10.25 -5.21 -2.01
C HIS A 55 9.77 -3.93 -1.33
N LYS A 56 9.55 -2.88 -2.13
CA LYS A 56 8.85 -1.67 -1.67
C LYS A 56 7.38 -2.00 -1.38
N THR A 57 6.70 -1.08 -0.71
CA THR A 57 5.33 -1.27 -0.25
C THR A 57 4.38 -1.64 -1.39
N GLU A 58 4.25 -0.81 -2.44
CA GLU A 58 3.29 -1.06 -3.52
C GLU A 58 3.59 -2.36 -4.28
N PRO A 59 4.84 -2.67 -4.69
CA PRO A 59 5.17 -3.98 -5.25
C PRO A 59 4.87 -5.18 -4.34
N ALA A 60 5.05 -5.05 -3.02
CA ALA A 60 4.72 -6.12 -2.08
C ALA A 60 3.22 -6.43 -2.08
N PHE A 61 2.37 -5.40 -2.10
CA PHE A 61 0.93 -5.58 -2.25
C PHE A 61 0.56 -6.15 -3.62
N GLY A 62 1.18 -5.67 -4.70
CA GLY A 62 0.98 -6.21 -6.04
C GLY A 62 1.27 -7.70 -6.14
N LEU A 63 2.39 -8.15 -5.57
CA LEU A 63 2.74 -9.57 -5.50
C LEU A 63 1.76 -10.37 -4.63
N ALA A 64 1.37 -9.85 -3.46
CA ALA A 64 0.50 -10.57 -2.54
C ALA A 64 -0.93 -10.74 -3.09
N LEU A 65 -1.42 -9.77 -3.87
CA LEU A 65 -2.73 -9.78 -4.54
C LEU A 65 -2.69 -10.37 -5.96
N ASN A 66 -1.51 -10.78 -6.44
CA ASN A 66 -1.27 -11.20 -7.84
C ASN A 66 -1.75 -10.18 -8.88
N LEU A 67 -1.56 -8.88 -8.62
CA LEU A 67 -1.93 -7.81 -9.56
C LEU A 67 -1.04 -7.88 -10.81
N THR A 68 -1.66 -7.71 -11.97
CA THR A 68 -0.95 -7.64 -13.25
C THR A 68 -0.84 -6.19 -13.69
N GLY A 69 0.37 -5.64 -13.80
CA GLY A 69 0.60 -4.26 -14.22
C GLY A 69 1.50 -3.51 -13.25
N ASP A 70 1.38 -2.18 -13.24
CA ASP A 70 2.09 -1.32 -12.29
C ASP A 70 1.36 -1.36 -10.94
N PRO A 71 1.97 -1.91 -9.87
CA PRO A 71 1.34 -2.02 -8.56
C PRO A 71 0.90 -0.67 -7.99
N TYR A 72 1.62 0.41 -8.32
CA TYR A 72 1.25 1.75 -7.89
C TYR A 72 -0.11 2.14 -8.49
N MET A 73 -0.28 1.98 -9.81
CA MET A 73 -1.54 2.35 -10.47
C MET A 73 -2.68 1.38 -10.14
N GLU A 74 -2.39 0.09 -9.99
CA GLU A 74 -3.42 -0.92 -9.71
C GLU A 74 -3.99 -0.77 -8.29
N LEU A 75 -3.19 -0.38 -7.29
CA LEU A 75 -3.69 -0.13 -5.95
C LEU A 75 -4.65 1.06 -5.88
N LEU A 76 -4.43 2.12 -6.67
CA LEU A 76 -5.34 3.26 -6.71
C LEU A 76 -6.76 2.87 -7.17
N ARG A 77 -6.93 1.76 -7.90
CA ARG A 77 -8.24 1.28 -8.34
C ARG A 77 -9.10 0.72 -7.20
N PHE A 78 -8.50 0.38 -6.07
CA PHE A 78 -9.26 -0.11 -4.90
C PHE A 78 -9.98 1.02 -4.17
N GLU A 79 -9.53 2.29 -4.31
CA GLU A 79 -10.26 3.45 -3.76
C GLU A 79 -11.65 3.62 -4.38
N THR A 80 -11.80 3.26 -5.66
CA THR A 80 -13.07 3.41 -6.39
C THR A 80 -14.14 2.38 -6.07
N ASN A 81 -13.82 1.28 -5.38
CA ASN A 81 -14.80 0.22 -5.08
C ASN A 81 -15.68 0.50 -3.85
N ASP A 82 -15.43 1.58 -3.10
CA ASP A 82 -16.16 1.91 -1.86
C ASP A 82 -17.38 2.83 -2.09
N LYS A 83 -17.90 2.92 -3.32
CA LYS A 83 -19.12 3.70 -3.65
C LYS A 83 -20.27 2.90 -4.26
N SER A 84 -20.35 1.60 -4.02
CA SER A 84 -21.49 0.81 -4.49
C SER A 84 -21.87 -0.32 -3.53
N SER A 85 -22.40 0.08 -2.37
CA SER A 85 -23.39 -0.70 -1.62
C SER A 85 -24.23 0.22 -0.73
N ASP A 86 -24.95 1.16 -1.35
CA ASP A 86 -26.21 1.68 -0.78
C ASP A 86 -27.04 2.31 -1.92
N SER A 87 -27.92 1.50 -2.51
CA SER A 87 -29.12 1.88 -3.27
C SER A 87 -30.02 0.65 -3.46
#